data_AF-A0A1H8ATV1-F1
#
_entry.id   AF-A0A1H8ATV1-F1
#
_cell.length_a   1.000
_cell.length_b   1.000
_cell.length_c   1.000
_cell.angle_alpha   90.00
_cell.angle_beta   90.00
_cell.angle_gamma   90.00
#
_symmetry.space_group_name_H-M   'P 1'
#
loop_
_entity.id
_entity.type
_entity.pdbx_description
1 polymer ?
#
loop_
_entity_poly.entity_id
_entity_poly.type
_entity_poly.pdbx_seq_one_letter_code
_entity_poly.pdbx_strand_id
1 'polypeptide(L)'
;MLVEELYLEAFHLEQSSLAHYLCHLLAERKISMDDHIDQIDFHQADHQKVAEMIQNNLLGIRKLGIYSLKRNAKEFVFIYAYSDQEAIEFFTETFRHAPLNCHEYPLDFELARGNGVITFREMRKEFGSIPVVAGYFMRVW
;
A
#
# COMPACT_ATOMS: atom_id res chain seq x y z
N MET A 1 13.93 10.13 -16.10
CA MET A 1 12.65 10.24 -15.38
C MET A 1 12.59 11.64 -14.78
N LEU A 2 11.43 12.29 -14.88
CA LEU A 2 11.19 13.60 -14.29
C LEU A 2 10.72 13.47 -12.83
N VAL A 3 10.86 14.55 -12.06
CA VAL A 3 10.34 14.63 -10.69
C VAL A 3 8.83 14.39 -10.67
N GLU A 4 8.07 14.91 -11.65
CA GLU A 4 6.62 14.66 -11.77
C GLU A 4 6.30 13.17 -11.86
N GLU A 5 7.00 12.44 -12.74
CA GLU A 5 6.82 11.01 -12.95
C GLU A 5 7.11 10.23 -11.66
N LEU A 6 8.24 10.53 -11.01
CA LEU A 6 8.62 9.91 -9.73
C LEU A 6 7.60 10.21 -8.63
N TYR A 7 7.07 11.44 -8.58
CA TYR A 7 6.09 11.84 -7.58
C TYR A 7 4.76 11.10 -7.76
N LEU A 8 4.28 10.97 -9.00
CA LEU A 8 3.09 10.18 -9.33
C LEU A 8 3.28 8.68 -9.03
N GLU A 9 4.47 8.14 -9.30
CA GLU A 9 4.82 6.76 -8.92
C GLU A 9 4.83 6.58 -7.40
N ALA A 10 5.39 7.53 -6.64
CA ALA A 10 5.40 7.47 -5.18
C ALA A 10 3.99 7.41 -4.60
N PHE A 11 3.02 8.11 -5.19
CA PHE A 11 1.60 7.97 -4.83
C PHE A 11 1.01 6.61 -5.23
N HIS A 12 1.24 6.17 -6.47
CA HIS A 12 0.72 4.88 -6.97
C HIS A 12 1.25 3.68 -6.18
N LEU A 13 2.50 3.75 -5.74
CA LEU A 13 3.18 2.72 -4.96
C LEU A 13 3.04 2.96 -3.44
N GLU A 14 2.32 4.00 -3.05
CA GLU A 14 2.05 4.39 -1.66
C GLU A 14 3.35 4.55 -0.83
N GLN A 15 4.42 5.00 -1.48
CA GLN A 15 5.70 5.29 -0.87
C GLN A 15 5.62 6.63 -0.11
N SER A 16 4.91 6.61 1.02
CA SER A 16 4.61 7.80 1.82
C SER A 16 5.85 8.63 2.12
N SER A 17 6.95 8.02 2.53
CA SER A 17 8.20 8.75 2.80
C SER A 17 8.69 9.50 1.57
N LEU A 18 8.83 8.82 0.42
CA LEU A 18 9.32 9.44 -0.81
C LEU A 18 8.42 10.59 -1.26
N ALA A 19 7.09 10.38 -1.27
CA ALA A 19 6.14 11.41 -1.65
C ALA A 19 6.22 12.64 -0.73
N HIS A 20 6.30 12.46 0.59
CA HIS A 20 6.42 13.59 1.52
C HIS A 20 7.75 14.34 1.36
N TYR A 21 8.85 13.65 1.08
CA TYR A 21 10.13 14.29 0.78
C TYR A 21 10.07 15.12 -0.50
N LEU A 22 9.53 14.57 -1.59
CA LEU A 22 9.36 15.27 -2.85
C LEU A 22 8.45 16.50 -2.68
N CYS A 23 7.32 16.33 -1.98
CA CYS A 23 6.40 17.44 -1.66
C CYS A 23 7.11 18.57 -0.91
N HIS A 24 7.92 18.25 0.11
CA HIS A 24 8.66 19.25 0.86
C HIS A 24 9.68 19.99 -0.03
N LEU A 25 10.48 19.27 -0.82
CA LEU A 25 11.47 19.88 -1.71
C LEU A 25 10.83 20.79 -2.77
N LEU A 26 9.69 20.37 -3.34
CA LEU A 26 8.90 21.16 -4.28
C LEU A 26 8.31 22.41 -3.61
N ALA A 27 7.73 22.28 -2.42
CA ALA A 27 7.14 23.40 -1.68
C ALA A 27 8.17 24.47 -1.30
N GLU A 28 9.38 24.05 -0.95
CA GLU A 28 10.52 24.94 -0.65
C GLU A 28 11.28 25.38 -1.92
N ARG A 29 10.80 25.01 -3.12
CA ARG A 29 11.40 25.34 -4.43
C ARG A 29 12.87 24.91 -4.58
N LYS A 30 13.25 23.82 -3.90
CA LYS A 30 14.59 23.20 -4.01
C LYS A 30 14.72 22.35 -5.27
N ILE A 31 13.59 21.86 -5.79
CA ILE A 31 13.45 21.17 -7.07
C ILE A 31 12.20 21.68 -7.79
N SER A 32 12.12 21.40 -9.10
CA SER A 32 10.96 21.61 -9.97
C SER A 32 10.41 20.27 -10.47
N MET A 33 9.15 20.26 -10.94
CA MET A 33 8.51 19.07 -11.53
C MET A 33 9.21 18.61 -12.82
N ASP A 34 9.76 19.56 -13.59
CA ASP A 34 10.47 19.33 -14.85
C ASP A 34 11.94 18.94 -14.66
N ASP A 35 12.43 18.91 -13.41
CA ASP A 35 13.80 18.51 -13.14
C ASP A 35 13.98 17.00 -13.38
N HIS A 36 15.16 16.63 -13.83
CA HIS A 36 15.55 15.22 -13.87
C HIS A 36 15.80 14.71 -12.44
N ILE A 37 15.40 13.47 -12.14
CA ILE A 37 15.52 12.87 -10.80
C ILE A 37 16.94 12.87 -10.24
N ASP A 38 17.97 12.86 -11.09
CA ASP A 38 19.38 12.86 -10.67
C ASP A 38 19.80 14.17 -9.99
N GLN A 39 18.99 15.23 -10.13
CA GLN A 39 19.22 16.52 -9.50
C GLN A 39 18.63 16.58 -8.08
N ILE A 40 17.87 15.56 -7.67
CA ILE A 40 17.26 15.53 -6.34
C ILE A 40 18.34 15.25 -5.29
N ASP A 41 18.52 16.21 -4.39
CA ASP A 41 19.33 16.04 -3.20
C ASP A 41 18.44 16.06 -1.95
N PHE A 42 18.16 14.87 -1.42
CA PHE A 42 17.32 14.71 -0.22
C PHE A 42 17.96 15.29 1.05
N HIS A 43 19.27 15.59 1.07
CA HIS A 43 19.90 16.26 2.21
C HIS A 43 19.49 17.73 2.32
N GLN A 44 18.96 18.32 1.25
CA GLN A 44 18.43 19.67 1.31
C GLN A 44 17.07 19.72 2.03
N ALA A 45 16.40 18.59 2.24
CA ALA A 45 15.11 18.57 2.92
C ALA A 45 15.24 18.85 4.43
N ASP A 46 14.24 19.54 4.99
CA ASP A 46 14.08 19.60 6.44
C ASP A 46 13.46 18.28 6.91
N HIS A 47 14.31 17.38 7.39
CA HIS A 47 13.91 16.04 7.83
C HIS A 47 12.91 16.06 8.98
N GLN A 48 12.96 17.08 9.86
CA GLN A 48 12.03 17.19 10.97
C GLN A 48 10.64 17.57 10.44
N LYS A 49 10.56 18.57 9.57
CA LYS A 49 9.30 18.98 8.93
C LYS A 49 8.71 17.83 8.10
N VAL A 50 9.53 17.09 7.36
CA VAL A 50 9.06 15.90 6.61
C VAL A 50 8.52 14.82 7.55
N ALA A 51 9.17 14.56 8.69
CA ALA A 51 8.68 13.59 9.66
C ALA A 51 7.30 13.98 10.23
N GLU A 52 7.10 15.28 10.52
CA GLU A 52 5.80 15.82 10.93
C GLU A 52 4.74 15.68 9.83
N MET A 53 5.12 15.93 8.56
CA MET A 53 4.21 15.76 7.43
C MET A 53 3.75 14.29 7.29
N ILE A 54 4.68 13.34 7.46
CA ILE A 54 4.37 11.89 7.43
C ILE A 54 3.47 11.52 8.60
N GLN A 55 3.78 11.95 9.81
CA GLN A 55 2.97 11.67 11.00
C GLN A 55 1.54 12.18 10.89
N ASN A 56 1.38 13.39 10.34
CA ASN A 56 0.06 13.98 10.12
C ASN A 56 -0.61 13.49 8.83
N ASN A 57 0.06 12.61 8.08
CA ASN A 57 -0.36 12.11 6.76
C ASN A 57 -0.83 13.26 5.84
N LEU A 58 0.00 14.29 5.68
CA LEU A 58 -0.35 15.51 4.94
C LEU A 58 -0.84 15.20 3.52
N LEU A 59 -0.25 14.21 2.87
CA LEU A 59 -0.61 13.80 1.51
C LEU A 59 -1.77 12.79 1.45
N GLY A 60 -2.32 12.37 2.60
CA GLY A 60 -3.41 11.40 2.65
C GLY A 60 -3.03 10.02 2.13
N ILE A 61 -1.73 9.69 2.02
CA ILE A 61 -1.24 8.40 1.54
C ILE A 61 -1.52 7.37 2.62
N ARG A 62 -2.58 6.60 2.42
CA ARG A 62 -2.91 5.48 3.28
C ARG A 62 -2.18 4.26 2.76
N LYS A 63 -1.36 3.66 3.62
CA LYS A 63 -0.72 2.38 3.31
C LYS A 63 -1.81 1.33 3.12
N LEU A 64 -1.90 0.80 1.93
CA LEU A 64 -2.69 -0.37 1.63
C LEU A 64 -1.97 -1.61 2.19
N GLY A 65 -2.70 -2.36 3.00
CA GLY A 65 -2.31 -3.69 3.42
C GLY A 65 -3.04 -4.76 2.62
N ILE A 66 -2.53 -5.98 2.68
CA ILE A 66 -3.32 -7.16 2.39
C ILE A 66 -3.42 -8.01 3.65
N TYR A 67 -4.64 -8.35 4.01
CA TYR A 67 -4.96 -9.03 5.25
C TYR A 67 -5.48 -10.43 4.92
N SER A 68 -4.92 -11.43 5.60
CA SER A 68 -5.43 -12.80 5.62
C SER A 68 -6.39 -12.95 6.80
N LEU A 69 -7.67 -13.14 6.51
CA LEU A 69 -8.71 -13.36 7.50
C LEU A 69 -9.18 -14.81 7.45
N LYS A 70 -9.12 -15.49 8.58
CA LYS A 70 -9.52 -16.90 8.67
C LYS A 70 -11.04 -17.01 8.80
N ARG A 71 -11.66 -17.60 7.78
CA ARG A 71 -13.10 -17.86 7.75
C ARG A 71 -13.49 -19.07 8.60
N ASN A 72 -12.70 -20.13 8.54
CA ASN A 72 -12.86 -21.34 9.36
C ASN A 72 -11.50 -22.05 9.52
N ALA A 73 -11.49 -23.28 10.04
CA ALA A 73 -10.25 -24.02 10.29
C ALA A 73 -9.34 -24.20 9.05
N LYS A 74 -9.91 -24.19 7.83
CA LYS A 74 -9.20 -24.50 6.58
C LYS A 74 -9.22 -23.36 5.55
N GLU A 75 -10.15 -22.41 5.66
CA GLU A 75 -10.35 -21.36 4.67
C GLU A 75 -9.86 -19.99 5.17
N PHE A 76 -9.09 -19.34 4.31
CA PHE A 76 -8.57 -17.99 4.50
C PHE A 76 -9.01 -17.12 3.32
N VAL A 77 -9.37 -15.88 3.64
CA VAL A 77 -9.74 -14.85 2.66
C VAL A 77 -8.69 -13.76 2.71
N PHE A 78 -8.12 -13.42 1.57
CA PHE A 78 -7.21 -12.29 1.44
C PHE A 78 -7.99 -11.05 1.01
N ILE A 79 -7.86 -9.96 1.75
CA ILE A 79 -8.57 -8.70 1.53
C ILE A 79 -7.56 -7.57 1.47
N TYR A 80 -7.58 -6.76 0.42
CA TYR A 80 -6.89 -5.47 0.43
C TYR A 80 -7.73 -4.45 1.20
N ALA A 81 -7.10 -3.71 2.11
CA ALA A 81 -7.71 -2.67 2.92
C ALA A 81 -6.63 -1.69 3.41
N TYR A 82 -7.03 -0.52 3.93
CA TYR A 82 -6.13 0.49 4.51
C TYR A 82 -5.87 0.26 6.01
N SER A 83 -6.59 -0.68 6.62
CA SER A 83 -6.36 -1.11 8.01
C SER A 83 -6.90 -2.51 8.24
N ASP A 84 -6.44 -3.12 9.34
CA ASP A 84 -6.99 -4.37 9.85
C ASP A 84 -8.48 -4.25 10.21
N GLN A 85 -8.87 -3.14 10.80
CA GLN A 85 -10.26 -2.83 11.15
C GLN A 85 -11.15 -2.75 9.91
N GLU A 86 -10.71 -2.04 8.86
CA GLU A 86 -11.47 -1.96 7.59
C GLU A 86 -11.60 -3.35 6.94
N ALA A 87 -10.55 -4.17 6.99
CA ALA A 87 -10.60 -5.53 6.48
C ALA A 87 -11.60 -6.41 7.26
N ILE A 88 -11.64 -6.28 8.59
CA ILE A 88 -12.56 -7.03 9.48
C ILE A 88 -14.01 -6.60 9.24
N GLU A 89 -14.26 -5.29 9.11
CA GLU A 89 -15.59 -4.74 8.82
C GLU A 89 -16.09 -5.24 7.47
N PHE A 90 -15.28 -5.08 6.42
CA PHE A 90 -15.62 -5.55 5.07
C PHE A 90 -15.85 -7.08 5.02
N PHE A 91 -15.04 -7.86 5.73
CA PHE A 91 -15.23 -9.29 5.86
C PHE A 91 -16.57 -9.62 6.54
N THR A 92 -16.87 -8.96 7.66
CA THR A 92 -18.09 -9.23 8.45
C THR A 92 -19.34 -8.89 7.65
N GLU A 93 -19.32 -7.79 6.90
CA GLU A 93 -20.41 -7.42 5.99
C GLU A 93 -20.59 -8.43 4.86
N THR A 94 -19.49 -8.91 4.28
CA THR A 94 -19.48 -9.84 3.14
C THR A 94 -19.91 -11.25 3.53
N PHE A 95 -19.38 -11.79 4.64
CA PHE A 95 -19.57 -13.18 5.05
C PHE A 95 -20.57 -13.36 6.20
N ARG A 96 -21.10 -12.25 6.75
CA ARG A 96 -22.12 -12.22 7.81
C ARG A 96 -21.68 -12.85 9.14
N HIS A 97 -20.38 -12.93 9.38
CA HIS A 97 -19.81 -13.32 10.66
C HIS A 97 -18.40 -12.74 10.81
N ALA A 98 -17.92 -12.63 12.06
CA ALA A 98 -16.56 -12.18 12.34
C ALA A 98 -15.52 -13.23 11.91
N PRO A 99 -14.33 -12.81 11.46
CA PRO A 99 -13.22 -13.71 11.17
C PRO A 99 -12.62 -14.28 12.46
N LEU A 100 -12.00 -15.47 12.38
CA LEU A 100 -11.33 -16.09 13.52
C LEU A 100 -9.98 -15.42 13.86
N ASN A 101 -9.35 -14.78 12.87
CA ASN A 101 -8.17 -13.95 13.04
C ASN A 101 -8.05 -12.95 11.86
N CYS A 102 -7.14 -12.00 12.00
CA CYS A 102 -6.73 -11.08 10.94
C CYS A 102 -5.21 -10.90 11.03
N HIS A 103 -4.50 -11.14 9.94
CA HIS A 103 -3.05 -10.96 9.86
C HIS A 103 -2.66 -10.23 8.58
N GLU A 104 -1.90 -9.14 8.69
CA GLU A 104 -1.32 -8.45 7.54
C GLU A 104 -0.18 -9.30 6.93
N TYR A 105 -0.14 -9.38 5.60
CA TYR A 105 0.94 -10.00 4.85
C TYR A 105 1.79 -8.93 4.13
N PRO A 106 3.10 -9.17 3.95
CA PRO A 106 3.92 -8.32 3.10
C PRO A 106 3.39 -8.29 1.67
N LEU A 107 3.28 -7.11 1.05
CA LEU A 107 2.85 -7.00 -0.35
C LEU A 107 3.81 -7.67 -1.33
N ASP A 108 5.09 -7.78 -0.96
CA ASP A 108 6.13 -8.43 -1.77
C ASP A 108 6.17 -9.96 -1.56
N PHE A 109 5.19 -10.52 -0.83
CA PHE A 109 5.06 -11.96 -0.68
C PHE A 109 4.63 -12.61 -2.00
N GLU A 110 5.37 -13.63 -2.42
CA GLU A 110 5.17 -14.38 -3.65
C GLU A 110 4.13 -15.50 -3.49
N LEU A 111 3.21 -15.59 -4.45
CA LEU A 111 2.14 -16.58 -4.49
C LEU A 111 2.24 -17.38 -5.77
N ALA A 112 2.07 -18.69 -5.67
CA ALA A 112 1.85 -19.52 -6.83
C ALA A 112 0.47 -19.24 -7.43
N ARG A 113 0.41 -18.87 -8.71
CA ARG A 113 -0.83 -18.70 -9.47
C ARG A 113 -0.69 -19.42 -10.81
N GLY A 114 -1.42 -20.52 -10.97
CA GLY A 114 -1.25 -21.40 -12.12
C GLY A 114 0.17 -21.97 -12.15
N ASN A 115 0.89 -21.75 -13.26
CA ASN A 115 2.28 -22.20 -13.44
C ASN A 115 3.31 -21.10 -13.11
N GLY A 116 2.88 -19.94 -12.62
CA GLY A 116 3.74 -18.80 -12.35
C GLY A 116 3.72 -18.36 -10.89
N VAL A 117 4.52 -17.35 -10.61
CA VAL A 117 4.57 -16.64 -9.33
C VAL A 117 4.14 -15.20 -9.55
N ILE A 118 3.37 -14.64 -8.61
CA ILE A 118 2.95 -13.25 -8.57
C ILE A 118 3.03 -12.73 -7.14
N THR A 119 3.42 -11.47 -6.97
CA THR A 119 3.37 -10.81 -5.65
C THR A 119 1.98 -10.23 -5.36
N PHE A 120 1.62 -10.07 -4.08
CA PHE A 120 0.41 -9.29 -3.74
C PHE A 120 0.48 -7.85 -4.28
N ARG A 121 1.67 -7.26 -4.38
CA ARG A 121 1.82 -5.92 -4.97
C ARG A 121 1.41 -5.89 -6.45
N GLU A 122 1.84 -6.88 -7.22
CA GLU A 122 1.47 -6.99 -8.64
C GLU A 122 -0.01 -7.32 -8.80
N MET A 123 -0.51 -8.26 -8.00
CA MET A 123 -1.91 -8.67 -8.01
C MET A 123 -2.86 -7.52 -7.69
N ARG A 124 -2.44 -6.54 -6.86
CA ARG A 124 -3.24 -5.35 -6.54
C ARG A 124 -3.67 -4.55 -7.77
N LYS A 125 -2.88 -4.58 -8.86
CA LYS A 125 -3.18 -3.86 -10.11
C LYS A 125 -4.45 -4.38 -10.81
N GLU A 126 -4.92 -5.57 -10.45
CA GLU A 126 -6.15 -6.18 -11.00
C GLU A 126 -7.43 -5.59 -10.39
N PHE A 127 -7.33 -4.79 -9.32
CA PHE A 127 -8.48 -4.28 -8.58
C PHE A 127 -8.63 -2.76 -8.71
N GLY A 128 -9.86 -2.30 -8.98
CA GLY A 128 -10.17 -0.87 -9.14
C GLY A 128 -10.62 -0.15 -7.87
N SER A 129 -10.99 -0.88 -6.82
CA SER A 129 -11.54 -0.32 -5.57
C SER A 129 -11.04 -1.07 -4.35
N ILE A 130 -11.05 -0.38 -3.20
CA ILE A 130 -10.65 -0.90 -1.89
C ILE A 130 -11.71 -0.46 -0.86
N PRO A 131 -12.08 -1.32 0.10
CA PRO A 131 -11.60 -2.69 0.31
C PRO A 131 -12.12 -3.68 -0.74
N VAL A 132 -11.38 -4.78 -0.95
CA VAL A 132 -11.76 -5.83 -1.92
C VAL A 132 -11.19 -7.21 -1.56
N VAL A 133 -11.95 -8.27 -1.85
CA VAL A 133 -11.45 -9.65 -1.75
C VAL A 133 -10.46 -9.91 -2.88
N ALA A 134 -9.20 -10.12 -2.53
CA ALA A 134 -8.15 -10.48 -3.46
C ALA A 134 -8.22 -11.95 -3.87
N GLY A 135 -8.52 -12.85 -2.92
CA GLY A 135 -8.60 -14.27 -3.21
C GLY A 135 -8.87 -15.14 -1.99
N TYR A 136 -8.94 -16.44 -2.24
CA TYR A 136 -9.20 -17.46 -1.23
C TYR A 136 -8.05 -18.46 -1.21
N PHE A 137 -7.67 -18.89 -0.01
CA PHE A 137 -6.75 -20.00 0.18
C PHE A 137 -7.40 -21.07 1.05
N MET A 138 -7.33 -22.31 0.56
CA MET A 138 -7.80 -23.47 1.28
C MET A 138 -6.60 -24.34 1.65
N ARG A 139 -6.46 -24.61 2.95
CA ARG A 139 -5.41 -25.49 3.43
C ARG A 139 -5.78 -26.95 3.14
N VAL A 140 -5.00 -27.60 2.29
CA VAL A 140 -5.19 -29.00 1.89
C VAL A 140 -4.40 -29.92 2.83
N TRP A 141 -4.96 -30.19 4.02
CA TRP A 141 -4.56 -31.30 4.91
C TRP A 141 -5.80 -31.81 5.66
#